data_AF-I3T512-F1
#
_entry.id   AF-I3T512-F1
#
_cell.length_a   1.000
_cell.length_b   1.000
_cell.length_c   1.000
_cell.angle_alpha   90.00
_cell.angle_beta   90.00
_cell.angle_gamma   90.00
#
_symmetry.space_group_name_H-M   'P 1'
#
loop_
_entity.id
_entity.type
_entity.pdbx_description
1 polymer ?
#
loop_
_entity_poly.entity_id
_entity_poly.type
_entity_poly.pdbx_seq_one_letter_code
_entity_poly.pdbx_strand_id
1 'polypeptide(L)'
;MLVNMVYRFLQNLKNVPKMRKFGVHAVSKIAGRIGVHAVSEIAADLTPGYLEHHGLKSIPKSVAYGCTASGYGFVQDMSYAYIHEFTRISMAGKIRRFKGGYTSLWQKIAESLPSKLRYNFEVLAIRRNSDGVTVNVKSSNEVETLEFDKIIISGSFPLNYGRIYRSPSTSIECEKEVMDTSDLEKDLFSKVETNDYSTTALKIKGLEHFPVGFYYFNEYMEDPSTTGNPVAMKKFYADTDILLFWSYGNAVDIKGQSRQ
;
A
#
# COMPACT_ATOMS: atom_id res chain seq x y z
N MET A 1 -5.69 16.93 5.97
CA MET A 1 -6.50 16.85 7.22
C MET A 1 -6.58 15.42 7.78
N LEU A 2 -6.62 14.36 6.96
CA LEU A 2 -6.66 12.95 7.41
C LEU A 2 -5.43 12.50 8.23
N VAL A 3 -4.20 12.83 7.81
CA VAL A 3 -2.97 12.49 8.57
C VAL A 3 -2.97 13.17 9.95
N ASN A 4 -3.45 14.41 10.01
CA ASN A 4 -3.63 15.14 11.27
C ASN A 4 -4.78 14.56 12.13
N MET A 5 -5.79 13.95 11.50
CA MET A 5 -6.92 13.31 12.19
C MET A 5 -6.52 11.98 12.82
N VAL A 6 -5.73 11.14 12.11
CA VAL A 6 -5.14 9.92 12.68
C VAL A 6 -4.16 10.27 13.80
N TYR A 7 -3.36 11.32 13.63
CA TYR A 7 -2.45 11.80 14.68
C TYR A 7 -3.21 12.29 15.92
N ARG A 8 -4.29 13.06 15.75
CA ARG A 8 -5.14 13.53 16.87
C ARG A 8 -5.97 12.41 17.51
N PHE A 9 -6.41 11.41 16.76
CA PHE A 9 -7.09 10.22 17.29
C PHE A 9 -6.16 9.40 18.19
N LEU A 10 -4.90 9.22 17.78
CA LEU A 10 -3.89 8.53 18.60
C LEU A 10 -3.52 9.31 19.88
N GLN A 11 -3.58 10.65 19.86
CA GLN A 11 -3.34 11.49 21.04
C GLN A 11 -4.53 11.50 22.03
N ASN A 12 -5.76 11.24 21.57
CA ASN A 12 -6.97 11.28 22.40
C ASN A 12 -7.30 9.97 23.12
N LEU A 13 -6.52 8.90 22.93
CA LEU A 13 -6.64 7.66 23.71
C LEU A 13 -6.11 7.90 25.14
N LYS A 14 -6.96 8.43 26.02
CA LYS A 14 -6.63 8.88 27.40
C LYS A 14 -6.12 7.81 28.38
N ASN A 15 -5.87 6.57 27.95
CA ASN A 15 -5.37 5.49 28.83
C ASN A 15 -4.23 4.65 28.21
N VAL A 16 -3.44 5.22 27.30
CA VAL A 16 -2.19 4.57 26.88
C VAL A 16 -1.10 4.91 27.91
N PRO A 17 -0.46 3.93 28.59
CA PRO A 17 0.65 4.22 29.50
C PRO A 17 1.72 4.98 28.72
N LYS A 18 2.19 6.10 29.29
CA LYS A 18 3.22 7.01 28.73
C LYS A 18 4.33 6.18 28.07
N MET A 19 4.26 6.00 26.75
CA MET A 19 5.37 5.45 26.00
C MET A 19 6.49 6.47 26.10
N ARG A 20 7.60 6.08 26.73
CA ARG A 20 8.85 6.85 26.75
C ARG A 20 9.12 7.33 25.33
N LYS A 21 9.29 8.65 25.19
CA LYS A 21 9.71 9.31 23.95
C LYS A 21 11.03 8.71 23.47
N PHE A 22 10.96 7.66 22.65
CA PHE A 22 12.00 7.33 21.69
C PHE A 22 11.54 7.88 20.34
N GLY A 23 11.48 9.21 20.27
CA GLY A 23 11.35 9.92 19.01
C GLY A 23 12.76 10.21 18.53
N VAL A 24 13.27 9.42 17.58
CA VAL A 24 14.27 9.96 16.66
C VAL A 24 13.52 11.01 15.83
N HIS A 25 13.56 12.24 16.32
CA HIS A 25 13.14 13.43 15.58
C HIS A 25 14.12 13.67 14.44
N ALA A 26 14.11 12.79 13.44
CA ALA A 26 14.50 13.16 12.09
C ALA A 26 13.21 13.51 11.33
N VAL A 27 12.46 14.48 11.86
CA VAL A 27 11.73 15.37 10.98
C VAL A 27 12.84 16.17 10.33
N SER A 28 13.23 15.83 9.10
CA SER A 28 13.90 16.81 8.26
C SER A 28 12.92 17.98 8.18
N LYS A 29 13.13 18.99 9.04
CA LYS A 29 12.41 20.27 9.04
C LYS A 29 12.84 21.13 7.85
N ILE A 30 13.55 20.55 6.89
CA ILE A 30 13.89 21.19 5.64
C ILE A 30 12.57 21.22 4.83
N ALA A 31 11.97 22.41 4.74
CA ALA A 31 10.79 22.73 3.93
C ALA A 31 9.39 22.25 4.39
N GLY A 32 9.17 21.79 5.62
CA GLY A 32 7.82 21.44 6.11
C GLY A 32 7.19 20.22 5.43
N ARG A 33 8.01 19.39 4.75
CA ARG A 33 7.61 18.15 4.09
C ARG A 33 7.72 16.98 5.08
N ILE A 34 6.96 15.91 4.83
CA ILE A 34 6.95 14.70 5.67
C ILE A 34 7.03 13.43 4.81
N GLY A 35 7.50 12.34 5.42
CA GLY A 35 7.63 11.04 4.76
C GLY A 35 8.61 11.07 3.59
N VAL A 36 8.27 10.35 2.51
CA VAL A 36 9.08 10.27 1.29
C VAL A 36 9.42 11.66 0.74
N HIS A 37 8.45 12.58 0.70
CA HIS A 37 8.66 13.96 0.21
C HIS A 37 9.74 14.74 0.97
N ALA A 38 10.00 14.39 2.24
CA ALA A 38 11.03 15.06 3.04
C ALA A 38 12.46 14.65 2.65
N VAL A 39 12.60 13.55 1.90
CA VAL A 39 13.90 12.99 1.48
C VAL A 39 14.03 12.86 -0.03
N SER A 40 12.97 13.10 -0.81
CA SER A 40 13.00 12.98 -2.27
C SER A 40 14.03 13.89 -2.95
N GLU A 41 14.36 15.06 -2.40
CA GLU A 41 15.38 15.94 -3.00
C GLU A 41 16.79 15.36 -2.96
N ILE A 42 17.07 14.48 -1.98
CA ILE A 42 18.41 13.90 -1.77
C ILE A 42 18.47 12.41 -2.10
N ALA A 43 17.33 11.73 -2.18
CA ALA A 43 17.23 10.27 -2.33
C ALA A 43 16.25 9.84 -3.43
N ALA A 44 16.03 10.68 -4.44
CA ALA A 44 15.18 10.34 -5.58
C ALA A 44 15.73 9.18 -6.43
N ASP A 45 17.05 9.01 -6.46
CA ASP A 45 17.70 7.98 -7.29
C ASP A 45 17.21 6.57 -6.95
N LEU A 46 17.28 5.69 -7.95
CA LEU A 46 17.10 4.27 -7.74
C LEU A 46 18.10 3.78 -6.69
N THR A 47 17.60 2.89 -5.84
CA THR A 47 18.32 2.37 -4.68
C THR A 47 19.77 1.96 -4.98
N PRO A 48 20.09 1.18 -6.04
CA PRO A 48 21.48 0.79 -6.31
C PRO A 48 22.39 2.00 -6.56
N GLY A 49 21.93 2.96 -7.36
CA GLY A 49 22.69 4.18 -7.68
C GLY A 49 22.87 5.07 -6.45
N TYR A 50 21.83 5.21 -5.62
CA TYR A 50 21.94 5.95 -4.37
C TYR A 50 22.99 5.34 -3.43
N LEU A 51 22.96 4.01 -3.26
CA LEU A 51 23.90 3.30 -2.39
C LEU A 51 25.33 3.46 -2.89
N GLU A 52 25.56 3.26 -4.19
CA GLU A 52 26.88 3.42 -4.81
C GLU A 52 27.44 4.85 -4.60
N HIS A 53 26.63 5.87 -4.86
CA HIS A 53 27.02 7.26 -4.68
C HIS A 53 27.43 7.59 -3.23
N HIS A 54 26.87 6.88 -2.26
CA HIS A 54 27.14 7.07 -0.84
C HIS A 54 28.11 6.04 -0.25
N GLY A 55 28.79 5.25 -1.09
CA GLY A 55 29.77 4.25 -0.65
C GLY A 55 29.17 3.07 0.12
N LEU A 56 27.87 2.82 -0.03
CA LEU A 56 27.15 1.72 0.58
C LEU A 56 27.06 0.55 -0.40
N LYS A 57 27.33 -0.67 0.08
CA LYS A 57 27.33 -1.87 -0.78
C LYS A 57 25.93 -2.42 -1.03
N SER A 58 25.06 -2.38 -0.02
CA SER A 58 23.73 -2.98 -0.10
C SER A 58 22.83 -2.48 1.03
N ILE A 59 21.52 -2.65 0.84
CA ILE A 59 20.54 -2.58 1.92
C ILE A 59 20.64 -3.87 2.75
N PRO A 60 20.44 -3.82 4.08
CA PRO A 60 20.32 -5.03 4.90
C PRO A 60 19.23 -5.97 4.37
N LYS A 61 19.54 -7.27 4.25
CA LYS A 61 18.59 -8.27 3.72
C LYS A 61 17.23 -8.25 4.43
N SER A 62 17.19 -8.01 5.74
CA SER A 62 15.95 -7.90 6.51
C SER A 62 15.04 -6.75 6.06
N VAL A 63 15.64 -5.62 5.61
CA VAL A 63 14.90 -4.47 5.09
C VAL A 63 14.40 -4.79 3.68
N ALA A 64 15.27 -5.30 2.81
CA ALA A 64 14.92 -5.67 1.45
C ALA A 64 13.78 -6.71 1.45
N TYR A 65 13.94 -7.78 2.23
CA TYR A 65 12.94 -8.83 2.34
C TYR A 65 11.65 -8.31 3.01
N GLY A 66 11.77 -7.48 4.05
CA GLY A 66 10.60 -6.86 4.66
C GLY A 66 9.80 -6.03 3.65
N CYS A 67 10.47 -5.30 2.77
CA CYS A 67 9.87 -4.46 1.74
C CYS A 67 9.13 -5.31 0.70
N THR A 68 9.83 -6.28 0.10
CA THR A 68 9.29 -7.16 -0.95
C THR A 68 8.20 -8.09 -0.41
N ALA A 69 8.38 -8.70 0.77
CA ALA A 69 7.35 -9.55 1.35
C ALA A 69 6.08 -8.77 1.74
N SER A 70 6.14 -7.44 1.85
CA SER A 70 4.99 -6.59 2.20
C SER A 70 4.26 -6.01 0.98
N GLY A 71 4.68 -6.36 -0.24
CA GLY A 71 4.01 -5.91 -1.47
C GLY A 71 4.50 -4.58 -2.04
N TYR A 72 5.58 -4.00 -1.52
CA TYR A 72 6.09 -2.70 -1.99
C TYR A 72 6.91 -2.76 -3.28
N GLY A 73 7.41 -3.94 -3.64
CA GLY A 73 8.15 -4.21 -4.89
C GLY A 73 9.55 -4.72 -4.59
N PHE A 74 10.40 -4.71 -5.60
CA PHE A 74 11.81 -5.10 -5.48
C PHE A 74 12.66 -3.86 -5.25
N VAL A 75 13.49 -3.87 -4.20
CA VAL A 75 14.17 -2.66 -3.72
C VAL A 75 15.09 -2.02 -4.76
N GLN A 76 15.67 -2.82 -5.66
CA GLN A 76 16.55 -2.35 -6.74
C GLN A 76 15.83 -1.44 -7.74
N ASP A 77 14.52 -1.59 -7.89
CA ASP A 77 13.69 -0.84 -8.84
C ASP A 77 12.97 0.34 -8.16
N MET A 78 13.21 0.54 -6.86
CA MET A 78 12.60 1.60 -6.07
C MET A 78 13.59 2.75 -5.83
N SER A 79 13.06 3.97 -5.82
CA SER A 79 13.80 5.13 -5.29
C SER A 79 14.19 4.89 -3.83
N TYR A 80 15.43 5.26 -3.45
CA TYR A 80 15.91 5.06 -2.09
C TYR A 80 15.08 5.82 -1.05
N ALA A 81 14.43 6.92 -1.42
CA ALA A 81 13.51 7.66 -0.57
C ALA A 81 12.40 6.77 0.04
N TYR A 82 11.86 5.82 -0.74
CA TYR A 82 10.87 4.86 -0.23
C TYR A 82 11.49 3.84 0.73
N ILE A 83 12.69 3.36 0.44
CA ILE A 83 13.41 2.41 1.31
C ILE A 83 13.76 3.05 2.65
N HIS A 84 14.23 4.30 2.62
CA HIS A 84 14.52 5.07 3.82
C HIS A 84 13.26 5.18 4.69
N GLU A 85 12.14 5.59 4.09
CA GLU A 85 10.89 5.76 4.84
C GLU A 85 10.36 4.43 5.37
N PHE A 86 10.40 3.36 4.57
CA PHE A 86 10.06 2.01 5.00
C PHE A 86 10.90 1.56 6.20
N THR A 87 12.22 1.77 6.15
CA THR A 87 13.12 1.43 7.26
C THR A 87 12.76 2.22 8.51
N ARG A 88 12.51 3.53 8.37
CA ARG A 88 12.17 4.42 9.47
C ARG A 88 10.87 4.04 10.17
N ILE A 89 9.84 3.63 9.43
CA ILE A 89 8.50 3.35 9.99
C ILE A 89 8.28 1.88 10.35
N SER A 90 8.75 0.96 9.52
CA SER A 90 8.40 -0.47 9.60
C SER A 90 9.43 -1.26 10.40
N MET A 91 10.70 -0.84 10.37
CA MET A 91 11.80 -1.61 10.97
C MET A 91 12.18 -1.10 12.36
N ALA A 92 11.87 0.17 12.69
CA ALA A 92 12.23 0.78 13.96
C ALA A 92 11.25 0.47 15.12
N GLY A 93 10.24 -0.39 14.91
CA GLY A 93 9.15 -0.62 15.87
C GLY A 93 8.89 -2.10 16.21
N LYS A 94 8.24 -2.34 17.36
CA LYS A 94 7.67 -3.66 17.66
C LYS A 94 6.43 -3.88 16.80
N ILE A 95 6.39 -4.99 16.07
CA ILE A 95 5.22 -5.41 15.31
C ILE A 95 4.05 -5.61 16.28
N ARG A 96 2.99 -4.82 16.12
CA ARG A 96 1.74 -4.95 16.88
C ARG A 96 0.63 -5.42 15.95
N ARG A 97 -0.29 -6.20 16.49
CA ARG A 97 -1.48 -6.67 15.77
C ARG A 97 -2.69 -6.32 16.61
N PHE A 98 -3.78 -5.94 15.94
CA PHE A 98 -5.05 -5.71 16.61
C PHE A 98 -5.75 -7.06 16.81
N LYS A 99 -6.19 -7.32 18.05
CA LYS A 99 -7.11 -8.44 18.32
C LYS A 99 -8.39 -8.20 17.53
N GLY A 100 -8.80 -9.17 16.71
CA GLY A 100 -9.89 -9.01 15.73
C GLY A 100 -9.45 -8.52 14.35
N GLY A 101 -8.14 -8.37 14.11
CA GLY A 101 -7.59 -7.95 12.81
C GLY A 101 -7.74 -6.45 12.52
N TYR A 102 -7.11 -5.99 11.45
CA TYR A 102 -7.14 -4.58 11.06
C TYR A 102 -8.53 -4.11 10.61
N THR A 103 -9.36 -4.99 10.05
CA THR A 103 -10.75 -4.68 9.69
C THR A 103 -11.54 -4.18 10.92
N SER A 104 -11.35 -4.80 12.09
CA SER A 104 -12.04 -4.36 13.32
C SER A 104 -11.62 -2.95 13.77
N LEU A 105 -10.37 -2.55 13.51
CA LEU A 105 -9.92 -1.18 13.78
C LEU A 105 -10.62 -0.20 12.83
N TRP A 106 -10.63 -0.49 11.53
CA TRP A 106 -11.23 0.38 10.53
C TRP A 106 -12.74 0.53 10.72
N GLN A 107 -13.43 -0.55 11.11
CA GLN A 107 -14.84 -0.50 11.46
C GLN A 107 -15.09 0.44 12.64
N LYS A 108 -14.32 0.31 13.74
CA LYS A 108 -14.45 1.21 14.89
C LYS A 108 -14.16 2.67 14.55
N ILE A 109 -13.18 2.91 13.68
CA ILE A 109 -12.90 4.26 13.18
C ILE A 109 -14.13 4.77 12.42
N ALA A 110 -14.67 4.00 11.48
CA ALA A 110 -15.84 4.37 10.68
C ALA A 110 -17.07 4.70 11.57
N GLU A 111 -17.34 3.87 12.58
CA GLU A 111 -18.43 4.08 13.55
C GLU A 111 -18.22 5.32 14.44
N SER A 112 -16.97 5.73 14.68
CA SER A 112 -16.63 6.90 15.51
C SER A 112 -16.66 8.24 14.76
N LEU A 113 -16.72 8.21 13.42
CA LEU A 113 -16.69 9.44 12.64
C LEU A 113 -18.03 10.18 12.78
N PRO A 114 -18.01 11.50 13.03
CA PRO A 114 -19.23 12.31 13.10
C PRO A 114 -19.89 12.49 11.73
N SER A 115 -19.16 12.21 10.65
CA SER A 115 -19.62 12.29 9.27
C SER A 115 -20.33 11.02 8.83
N LYS A 116 -21.39 11.16 8.03
CA LYS A 116 -22.10 10.03 7.40
C LYS A 116 -21.19 9.32 6.39
N LEU A 117 -20.72 8.12 6.73
CA LEU A 117 -20.07 7.24 5.77
C LEU A 117 -21.15 6.57 4.89
N ARG A 118 -20.96 6.63 3.57
CA ARG A 118 -21.84 6.00 2.59
C ARG A 118 -21.12 4.78 1.99
N TYR A 119 -21.77 3.63 2.02
CA TYR A 119 -21.25 2.36 1.48
C TYR A 119 -22.11 1.88 0.32
N ASN A 120 -21.55 1.03 -0.55
CA ASN A 120 -22.24 0.52 -1.75
C ASN A 120 -22.67 1.65 -2.70
N PHE A 121 -21.81 2.67 -2.82
CA PHE A 121 -21.92 3.73 -3.82
C PHE A 121 -20.80 3.58 -4.82
N GLU A 122 -21.15 3.56 -6.09
CA GLU A 122 -20.21 3.62 -7.21
C GLU A 122 -20.11 5.08 -7.66
N VAL A 123 -18.90 5.64 -7.73
CA VAL A 123 -18.69 6.98 -8.26
C VAL A 123 -18.64 6.91 -9.78
N LEU A 124 -19.60 7.54 -10.46
CA LEU A 124 -19.74 7.48 -11.91
C LEU A 124 -19.02 8.64 -12.61
N ALA A 125 -19.04 9.83 -12.00
CA ALA A 125 -18.40 11.01 -12.55
C ALA A 125 -18.08 12.02 -11.44
N ILE A 126 -16.93 12.66 -11.55
CA ILE A 126 -16.48 13.79 -10.74
C ILE A 126 -16.21 14.94 -11.70
N ARG A 127 -16.86 16.08 -11.46
CA ARG A 127 -16.68 17.32 -12.23
C ARG A 127 -16.27 18.43 -11.28
N ARG A 128 -15.23 19.16 -11.65
CA ARG A 128 -14.60 20.23 -10.86
C ARG A 128 -14.63 21.50 -11.68
N ASN A 129 -15.15 22.57 -11.10
CA ASN A 129 -15.15 23.90 -11.72
C ASN A 129 -14.72 24.96 -10.69
N SER A 130 -14.72 26.23 -11.09
CA SER A 130 -14.38 27.34 -10.18
C SER A 130 -15.30 27.46 -8.97
N ASP A 131 -16.51 26.93 -9.10
CA ASP A 131 -17.63 27.15 -8.18
C ASP A 131 -17.82 25.98 -7.21
N GLY A 132 -17.22 24.81 -7.50
CA GLY A 132 -17.25 23.64 -6.63
C GLY A 132 -16.97 22.33 -7.35
N VAL A 133 -17.47 21.24 -6.76
CA VAL A 133 -17.31 19.86 -7.20
C VAL A 133 -18.68 19.18 -7.24
N THR A 134 -19.00 18.58 -8.38
CA THR A 134 -20.19 17.74 -8.55
C THR A 134 -19.77 16.29 -8.68
N VAL A 135 -20.41 15.40 -7.92
CA VAL A 135 -20.14 13.96 -7.91
C VAL A 135 -21.44 13.21 -8.22
N ASN A 136 -21.46 12.48 -9.33
CA ASN A 136 -22.54 11.56 -9.65
C ASN A 136 -22.20 10.19 -9.06
N VAL A 137 -23.09 9.66 -8.24
CA VAL A 137 -22.93 8.34 -7.63
C VAL A 137 -24.15 7.47 -7.89
N LYS A 138 -23.92 6.15 -7.93
CA LYS A 138 -24.96 5.14 -8.13
C LYS A 138 -25.11 4.28 -6.88
N SER A 139 -26.35 4.08 -6.43
CA SER A 139 -26.68 3.12 -5.38
C SER A 139 -27.94 2.35 -5.77
N SER A 140 -27.89 1.02 -5.70
CA SER A 140 -29.06 0.14 -5.93
C SER A 140 -29.94 0.49 -7.16
N ASN A 141 -29.32 0.97 -8.24
CA ASN A 141 -29.89 1.42 -9.54
C ASN A 141 -30.37 2.88 -9.64
N GLU A 142 -30.29 3.67 -8.58
CA GLU A 142 -30.54 5.11 -8.64
C GLU A 142 -29.24 5.87 -8.83
N VAL A 143 -29.29 6.93 -9.65
CA VAL A 143 -28.17 7.87 -9.82
C VAL A 143 -28.54 9.15 -9.08
N GLU A 144 -27.71 9.53 -8.10
CA GLU A 144 -27.83 10.80 -7.39
C GLU A 144 -26.64 11.72 -7.76
N THR A 145 -26.89 13.02 -7.76
CA THR A 145 -25.87 14.07 -7.94
C THR A 145 -25.65 14.74 -6.59
N LEU A 146 -24.40 14.79 -6.15
CA LEU A 146 -23.95 15.41 -4.91
C LEU A 146 -23.06 16.62 -5.23
N GLU A 147 -23.22 17.71 -4.48
CA GLU A 147 -22.43 18.95 -4.66
C GLU A 147 -21.60 19.24 -3.41
N PHE A 148 -20.35 19.66 -3.62
CA PHE A 148 -19.37 19.94 -2.56
C PHE A 148 -18.48 21.13 -2.94
N ASP A 149 -17.96 21.86 -1.95
CA ASP A 149 -16.98 22.93 -2.22
C ASP A 149 -15.60 22.38 -2.61
N LYS A 150 -15.25 21.19 -2.09
CA LYS A 150 -13.92 20.59 -2.21
C LYS A 150 -14.00 19.07 -2.24
N ILE A 151 -13.01 18.45 -2.87
CA ILE A 151 -12.82 17.00 -2.89
C ILE A 151 -11.47 16.59 -2.30
N ILE A 152 -11.47 15.49 -1.57
CA ILE A 152 -10.26 14.80 -1.12
C ILE A 152 -10.31 13.40 -1.71
N ILE A 153 -9.30 13.05 -2.50
CA ILE A 153 -9.17 11.73 -3.11
C ILE A 153 -8.18 10.92 -2.27
N SER A 154 -8.58 9.70 -1.89
CA SER A 154 -7.72 8.79 -1.12
C SER A 154 -8.02 7.34 -1.46
N GLY A 155 -6.99 6.49 -1.41
CA GLY A 155 -7.10 5.06 -1.68
C GLY A 155 -6.85 4.73 -3.16
N SER A 156 -7.37 3.58 -3.59
CA SER A 156 -7.29 3.13 -4.99
C SER A 156 -8.27 3.94 -5.83
N PHE A 157 -7.86 5.14 -6.25
CA PHE A 157 -8.61 5.92 -7.21
C PHE A 157 -8.40 5.30 -8.60
N PRO A 158 -9.47 5.03 -9.38
CA PRO A 158 -9.36 4.41 -10.70
C PRO A 158 -8.82 5.44 -11.70
N LEU A 159 -7.52 5.73 -11.59
CA LEU A 159 -6.78 6.37 -12.66
C LEU A 159 -6.47 5.28 -13.68
N ASN A 160 -7.24 5.26 -14.75
CA ASN A 160 -7.12 4.30 -15.85
C ASN A 160 -5.82 4.48 -16.68
N TYR A 161 -4.86 5.25 -16.16
CA TYR A 161 -3.58 5.55 -16.78
C TYR A 161 -2.38 5.00 -16.00
N GLY A 162 -2.60 4.42 -14.81
CA GLY A 162 -1.53 3.82 -14.02
C GLY A 162 -0.99 2.55 -14.71
N ARG A 163 0.31 2.30 -14.55
CA ARG A 163 0.93 1.06 -15.08
C ARG A 163 1.00 0.02 -13.97
N ILE A 164 0.87 -1.25 -14.36
CA ILE A 164 1.22 -2.35 -13.47
C ILE A 164 2.72 -2.56 -13.57
N TYR A 165 3.40 -2.47 -12.42
CA TYR A 165 4.83 -2.63 -12.28
C TYR A 165 5.29 -3.96 -12.91
N ARG A 166 6.27 -3.89 -13.82
CA ARG A 166 6.82 -5.03 -14.59
C ARG A 166 5.77 -5.86 -15.35
N SER A 167 4.61 -5.29 -15.68
CA SER A 167 3.62 -5.93 -16.57
C SER A 167 3.95 -5.67 -18.05
N PRO A 168 3.83 -6.68 -18.94
CA PRO A 168 3.97 -6.50 -20.39
C PRO A 168 2.80 -5.73 -21.02
N SER A 169 1.65 -5.62 -20.34
CA SER A 169 0.47 -4.91 -20.87
C SER A 169 0.43 -3.45 -20.42
N THR A 170 0.42 -2.54 -21.39
CA THR A 170 0.19 -1.11 -21.21
C THR A 170 -1.14 -0.70 -21.82
N SER A 171 -2.23 -1.28 -21.36
CA SER A 171 -3.57 -0.70 -21.50
C SER A 171 -4.56 -1.64 -20.85
N ILE A 172 -5.00 -1.31 -19.63
CA ILE A 172 -6.37 -1.64 -19.28
C ILE A 172 -7.20 -0.85 -20.30
N GLU A 173 -8.08 -1.53 -21.05
CA GLU A 173 -9.00 -0.88 -21.98
C GLU A 173 -9.58 0.38 -21.32
N CYS A 174 -9.61 1.49 -22.06
CA CYS A 174 -9.98 2.81 -21.57
C CYS A 174 -11.40 2.79 -21.01
N GLU A 175 -11.53 2.37 -19.76
CA GLU A 175 -12.74 2.54 -18.98
C GLU A 175 -13.04 4.03 -18.91
N LYS A 176 -14.33 4.36 -18.97
CA LYS A 176 -14.83 5.73 -18.99
C LYS A 176 -14.17 6.56 -17.88
N GLU A 177 -13.52 7.67 -18.26
CA GLU A 177 -12.86 8.56 -17.30
C GLU A 177 -13.86 9.01 -16.22
N VAL A 178 -13.59 8.62 -14.97
CA VAL A 178 -14.46 8.93 -13.82
C VAL A 178 -14.30 10.38 -13.36
N MET A 179 -13.19 11.04 -13.69
CA MET A 179 -12.91 12.41 -13.26
C MET A 179 -12.39 13.26 -14.41
N ASP A 180 -12.82 14.52 -14.44
CA ASP A 180 -12.37 15.54 -15.40
C ASP A 180 -10.92 16.00 -15.15
N THR A 181 -9.97 15.12 -15.42
CA THR A 181 -8.54 15.36 -15.25
C THR A 181 -7.99 16.35 -16.29
N SER A 182 -7.16 17.30 -15.83
CA SER A 182 -6.40 18.19 -16.70
C SER A 182 -5.24 17.46 -17.38
N ASP A 183 -4.69 18.01 -18.47
CA ASP A 183 -3.55 17.41 -19.17
C ASP A 183 -2.32 17.22 -18.26
N LEU A 184 -2.08 18.16 -17.36
CA LEU A 184 -1.01 18.05 -16.37
C LEU A 184 -1.26 16.90 -15.39
N GLU A 185 -2.49 16.74 -14.91
CA GLU A 185 -2.85 15.61 -14.04
C GLU A 185 -2.70 14.28 -14.78
N LYS A 186 -3.12 14.19 -16.05
CA LYS A 186 -2.95 12.99 -16.88
C LYS A 186 -1.47 12.65 -17.06
N ASP A 187 -0.62 13.61 -17.39
CA ASP A 187 0.83 13.40 -17.51
C ASP A 187 1.47 12.94 -16.19
N LEU A 188 1.13 13.58 -15.07
CA LEU A 188 1.72 13.22 -13.78
C LEU A 188 1.22 11.87 -13.27
N PHE A 189 -0.07 11.60 -13.37
CA PHE A 189 -0.68 10.38 -12.83
C PHE A 189 -0.42 9.14 -13.69
N SER A 190 -0.17 9.30 -14.99
CA SER A 190 0.23 8.18 -15.86
C SER A 190 1.62 7.60 -15.53
N LYS A 191 2.44 8.34 -14.77
CA LYS A 191 3.76 7.90 -14.30
C LYS A 191 3.68 7.05 -13.02
N VAL A 192 2.49 6.93 -12.42
CA VAL A 192 2.30 6.11 -11.21
C VAL A 192 2.25 4.65 -11.60
N GLU A 193 3.10 3.85 -10.94
CA GLU A 193 3.11 2.40 -11.06
C GLU A 193 2.49 1.76 -9.83
N THR A 194 1.74 0.68 -10.04
CA THR A 194 1.12 -0.11 -8.97
C THR A 194 1.65 -1.54 -9.02
N ASN A 195 1.91 -2.12 -7.85
CA ASN A 195 2.30 -3.52 -7.76
C ASN A 195 1.05 -4.39 -7.85
N ASP A 196 1.05 -5.34 -8.78
CA ASP A 196 0.11 -6.45 -8.73
C ASP A 196 0.59 -7.44 -7.66
N TYR A 197 -0.07 -7.40 -6.51
CA TYR A 197 0.34 -8.12 -5.32
C TYR A 197 -0.86 -8.85 -4.71
N SER A 198 -0.77 -10.17 -4.68
CA SER A 198 -1.85 -11.06 -4.30
C SER A 198 -1.57 -11.72 -2.95
N THR A 199 -2.65 -11.99 -2.21
CA THR A 199 -2.62 -12.85 -1.02
C THR A 199 -3.45 -14.09 -1.30
N THR A 200 -2.83 -15.26 -1.23
CA THR A 200 -3.52 -16.55 -1.40
C THR A 200 -3.64 -17.25 -0.06
N ALA A 201 -4.87 -17.58 0.35
CA ALA A 201 -5.12 -18.38 1.54
C ALA A 201 -5.28 -19.85 1.12
N LEU A 202 -4.38 -20.71 1.61
CA LEU A 202 -4.36 -22.13 1.28
C LEU A 202 -4.52 -22.98 2.53
N LYS A 203 -5.29 -24.07 2.38
CA LYS A 203 -5.37 -25.14 3.36
C LYS A 203 -4.43 -26.26 2.94
N ILE A 204 -3.32 -26.46 3.66
CA ILE A 204 -2.26 -27.40 3.27
C ILE A 204 -2.03 -28.40 4.39
N LYS A 205 -2.27 -29.68 4.08
CA LYS A 205 -1.92 -30.79 4.96
C LYS A 205 -0.43 -31.13 4.86
N GLY A 206 0.17 -31.57 5.96
CA GLY A 206 1.58 -31.96 6.05
C GLY A 206 2.53 -30.86 6.53
N LEU A 207 2.06 -29.61 6.66
CA LEU A 207 2.82 -28.47 7.19
C LEU A 207 2.40 -28.10 8.62
N GLU A 208 1.63 -28.95 9.30
CA GLU A 208 1.14 -28.69 10.67
C GLU A 208 2.30 -28.57 11.67
N HIS A 209 3.41 -29.24 11.40
CA HIS A 209 4.60 -29.22 12.25
C HIS A 209 5.40 -27.90 12.15
N PHE A 210 5.14 -27.04 11.15
CA PHE A 210 5.82 -25.75 11.05
C PHE A 210 5.41 -24.84 12.22
N PRO A 211 6.36 -24.13 12.86
CA PRO A 211 6.01 -23.16 13.89
C PRO A 211 5.19 -21.99 13.33
N VAL A 212 4.44 -21.32 14.21
CA VAL A 212 3.84 -20.02 13.88
C VAL A 212 4.96 -19.05 13.54
N GLY A 213 4.89 -18.47 12.35
CA GLY A 213 6.03 -17.75 11.82
C GLY A 213 5.78 -17.11 10.48
N PHE A 214 6.69 -16.21 10.12
CA PHE A 214 6.81 -15.60 8.81
C PHE A 214 8.02 -16.24 8.12
N TYR A 215 7.82 -16.73 6.91
CA TYR A 215 8.81 -17.47 6.14
C TYR A 215 9.04 -16.74 4.82
N TYR A 216 10.30 -16.54 4.48
CA TYR A 216 10.75 -15.85 3.27
C TYR A 216 11.29 -16.88 2.28
N PHE A 217 10.93 -16.73 1.01
CA PHE A 217 11.47 -17.54 -0.08
C PHE A 217 12.56 -16.74 -0.79
N ASN A 218 13.79 -16.84 -0.29
CA ASN A 218 14.94 -16.02 -0.72
C ASN A 218 15.11 -15.97 -2.25
N GLU A 219 15.02 -17.12 -2.93
CA GLU A 219 15.15 -17.24 -4.38
C GLU A 219 14.16 -16.36 -5.14
N TYR A 220 12.93 -16.23 -4.64
CA TYR A 220 11.88 -15.44 -5.28
C TYR A 220 11.87 -13.96 -4.86
N MET A 221 12.57 -13.64 -3.78
CA MET A 221 12.68 -12.27 -3.25
C MET A 221 13.86 -11.50 -3.83
N GLU A 222 14.91 -12.18 -4.27
CA GLU A 222 16.12 -11.55 -4.78
C GLU A 222 16.07 -11.29 -6.29
N ASP A 223 15.25 -12.05 -7.04
CA ASP A 223 15.17 -11.93 -8.50
C ASP A 223 13.74 -11.61 -8.98
N PRO A 224 13.48 -10.39 -9.51
CA PRO A 224 12.19 -10.01 -10.09
C PRO A 224 11.74 -10.89 -11.26
N SER A 225 12.65 -11.60 -11.94
CA SER A 225 12.31 -12.51 -13.03
C SER A 225 11.45 -13.70 -12.56
N THR A 226 11.44 -13.97 -11.25
CA THR A 226 10.68 -15.05 -10.63
C THR A 226 9.23 -14.66 -10.25
N THR A 227 8.77 -13.48 -10.68
CA THR A 227 7.40 -13.00 -10.48
C THR A 227 6.38 -14.09 -10.86
N GLY A 228 5.32 -14.22 -10.06
CA GLY A 228 4.35 -15.32 -10.09
C GLY A 228 4.57 -16.35 -8.99
N ASN A 229 5.80 -16.47 -8.44
CA ASN A 229 6.08 -17.32 -7.29
C ASN A 229 5.76 -16.61 -5.96
N PRO A 230 5.46 -17.36 -4.88
CA PRO A 230 5.25 -16.76 -3.57
C PRO A 230 6.57 -16.22 -3.00
N VAL A 231 6.63 -14.93 -2.69
CA VAL A 231 7.79 -14.31 -2.03
C VAL A 231 7.81 -14.57 -0.53
N ALA A 232 6.65 -14.84 0.07
CA ALA A 232 6.54 -15.10 1.49
C ALA A 232 5.35 -16.01 1.84
N MET A 233 5.46 -16.67 2.99
CA MET A 233 4.41 -17.44 3.62
C MET A 233 4.27 -17.05 5.08
N LYS A 234 3.05 -17.11 5.61
CA LYS A 234 2.82 -16.99 7.05
C LYS A 234 1.85 -18.02 7.57
N LYS A 235 2.26 -18.66 8.66
CA LYS A 235 1.39 -19.43 9.54
C LYS A 235 1.02 -18.55 10.73
N PHE A 236 -0.26 -18.17 10.83
CA PHE A 236 -0.74 -17.29 11.91
C PHE A 236 -1.09 -18.05 13.19
N TYR A 237 -1.62 -19.27 13.06
CA TYR A 237 -2.16 -20.05 14.16
C TYR A 237 -1.51 -21.43 14.17
N ALA A 238 -1.14 -21.91 15.36
CA ALA A 238 -0.39 -23.16 15.52
C ALA A 238 -1.24 -24.39 15.18
N ASP A 239 -2.54 -24.29 15.47
CA ASP A 239 -3.58 -25.30 15.43
C ASP A 239 -4.37 -25.33 14.10
N THR A 240 -3.93 -24.57 13.11
CA THR A 240 -4.58 -24.53 11.79
C THR A 240 -3.63 -24.98 10.69
N ASP A 241 -4.21 -25.61 9.67
CA ASP A 241 -3.56 -25.92 8.38
C ASP A 241 -3.75 -24.81 7.33
N ILE A 242 -4.18 -23.63 7.76
CA ILE A 242 -4.35 -22.44 6.90
C ILE A 242 -3.05 -21.63 6.90
N LEU A 243 -2.51 -21.43 5.70
CA LEU A 243 -1.32 -20.64 5.45
C LEU A 243 -1.66 -19.51 4.45
N LEU A 244 -1.10 -18.33 4.69
CA LEU A 244 -1.16 -17.24 3.72
C LEU A 244 0.14 -17.19 2.93
N PHE A 245 0.01 -17.03 1.62
CA PHE A 245 1.10 -16.80 0.70
C PHE A 245 0.94 -15.43 0.06
N TRP A 246 2.05 -14.79 -0.24
CA TRP A 246 2.10 -13.53 -0.96
C TRP A 246 2.94 -13.65 -2.20
N SER A 247 2.44 -13.13 -3.31
CA SER A 247 3.05 -13.22 -4.63
C SER A 247 2.86 -11.93 -5.40
N TYR A 248 3.78 -11.66 -6.32
CA TYR A 248 3.64 -10.60 -7.32
C TYR A 248 3.15 -11.17 -8.64
N GLY A 249 2.52 -10.32 -9.45
CA GLY A 249 2.04 -10.66 -10.79
C GLY A 249 0.57 -11.06 -10.81
N ASN A 250 0.03 -11.12 -12.03
CA ASN A 250 -1.40 -11.29 -12.28
C ASN A 250 -1.95 -12.57 -11.66
N ALA A 251 -2.84 -12.42 -10.68
CA ALA A 251 -3.50 -13.53 -10.03
C ALA A 251 -4.29 -14.43 -11.00
N VAL A 252 -4.71 -13.91 -12.16
CA VAL A 252 -5.39 -14.68 -13.23
C VAL A 252 -4.45 -15.67 -13.92
N ASP A 253 -3.15 -15.37 -13.94
CA ASP A 253 -2.11 -16.25 -14.49
C ASP A 253 -1.58 -17.26 -13.45
N ILE A 254 -1.91 -17.08 -12.17
CA ILE A 254 -1.68 -18.05 -11.09
C ILE A 254 -2.73 -19.16 -11.19
N LYS A 255 -2.68 -19.94 -12.28
CA LYS A 255 -3.47 -21.16 -12.43
C LYS A 255 -2.71 -22.30 -11.75
N GLY A 256 -3.23 -22.76 -10.61
CA GLY A 256 -2.79 -24.05 -10.08
C GLY A 256 -2.95 -25.12 -11.15
N GLN A 257 -2.01 -26.06 -11.25
CA GLN A 257 -2.20 -27.22 -12.13
C GLN A 257 -3.52 -27.88 -11.74
N SER A 258 -4.48 -27.89 -12.68
CA SER A 258 -5.64 -28.76 -12.59
C SER A 258 -5.10 -30.17 -12.45
N ARG A 259 -5.37 -30.81 -11.30
CA ARG A 259 -4.99 -32.20 -11.05
C ARG A 259 -5.35 -33.04 -12.28
N GLN A 260 -4.32 -33.62 -12.91
CA GLN A 260 -4.49 -34.78 -13.79
C GLN A 260 -4.77 -36.01 -12.92
#